data_AF-A0AAW2L9Z4-F1
#
_entry.id   AF-A0AAW2L9Z4-F1
#
_cell.length_a   1.000
_cell.length_b   1.000
_cell.length_c   1.000
_cell.angle_alpha   90.00
_cell.angle_beta   90.00
_cell.angle_gamma   90.00
#
_symmetry.space_group_name_H-M   'P 1'
#
loop_
_entity.id
_entity.type
_entity.pdbx_description
1 polymer ?
#
loop_
_entity_poly.entity_id
_entity_poly.type
_entity_poly.pdbx_seq_one_letter_code
_entity_poly.pdbx_strand_id
1 'polypeptide(L)'
;MSNEIQKQYERYEDVWSIMHSMKELYAVLEWHIRYAMTKAFFSMTMISGSSVQEHGVMMLSLVEKLKDLQADFKEEETYVDLIL
;
A
#
# COMPACT_ATOMS: atom_id res chain seq x y z
N MET A 1 -22.71 11.67 1.93
CA MET A 1 -21.34 11.92 1.42
C MET A 1 -21.44 12.48 0.01
N SER A 2 -20.52 13.35 -0.42
CA SER A 2 -20.41 13.93 -1.77
C SER A 2 -21.22 15.21 -2.04
N ASN A 3 -20.84 16.33 -1.41
CA ASN A 3 -21.21 17.65 -1.94
C ASN A 3 -20.01 18.61 -1.86
N GLU A 4 -19.20 18.48 -0.79
CA GLU A 4 -17.96 19.24 -0.63
C GLU A 4 -16.92 18.93 -1.71
N ILE A 5 -16.77 17.66 -2.08
CA ILE A 5 -15.83 17.22 -3.11
C ILE A 5 -16.28 17.73 -4.48
N GLN A 6 -17.57 17.62 -4.82
CA GLN A 6 -18.11 18.15 -6.08
C GLN A 6 -17.93 19.66 -6.20
N LYS A 7 -18.20 20.42 -5.13
CA LYS A 7 -17.98 21.88 -5.11
C LYS A 7 -16.51 22.28 -5.24
N GLN A 8 -15.58 21.47 -4.77
CA GLN A 8 -14.14 21.70 -4.94
C GLN A 8 -13.71 21.53 -6.40
N TYR A 9 -14.29 20.57 -7.12
CA TYR A 9 -14.01 20.34 -8.54
C TYR A 9 -14.66 21.37 -9.47
N GLU A 10 -15.84 21.91 -9.12
CA GLU A 10 -16.47 23.02 -9.88
C GLU A 10 -15.65 24.33 -9.86
N ARG A 11 -14.71 24.50 -8.92
CA ARG A 11 -13.83 25.68 -8.84
C ARG A 11 -12.60 25.60 -9.75
N TYR A 12 -12.29 24.44 -10.33
CA TYR A 12 -11.15 24.29 -11.22
C TYR A 12 -11.57 24.60 -12.66
N GLU A 13 -11.32 25.83 -13.11
CA GLU A 13 -11.66 26.27 -14.49
C GLU A 13 -10.78 25.65 -15.58
N ASP A 14 -9.68 24.96 -15.22
CA ASP A 14 -8.76 24.33 -16.17
C ASP A 14 -8.57 22.82 -15.90
N VAL A 15 -8.65 22.03 -16.98
CA VAL A 15 -8.50 20.56 -17.01
C VAL A 15 -7.18 20.13 -16.39
N TRP A 16 -6.13 20.95 -16.52
CA TRP A 16 -4.82 20.66 -15.95
C TRP A 16 -4.84 20.61 -14.42
N SER A 17 -5.57 21.54 -13.78
CA SER A 17 -5.65 21.59 -12.32
C SER A 17 -6.49 20.44 -11.74
N ILE A 18 -7.54 20.01 -12.45
CA ILE A 18 -8.27 18.78 -12.11
C ILE A 18 -7.35 17.57 -12.20
N MET A 19 -6.58 17.45 -13.29
CA MET A 19 -5.64 16.34 -13.46
C MET A 19 -4.51 16.33 -12.42
N HIS A 20 -4.05 17.51 -11.98
CA HIS A 20 -3.06 17.63 -10.91
C HIS A 20 -3.62 17.15 -9.56
N SER A 21 -4.81 17.63 -9.16
CA SER A 21 -5.45 17.20 -7.92
C SER A 21 -5.75 15.70 -7.90
N MET A 22 -6.15 15.13 -9.04
CA MET A 22 -6.31 13.68 -9.17
C MET A 22 -4.99 12.93 -8.94
N LYS A 23 -3.88 13.38 -9.54
CA LYS A 23 -2.56 12.77 -9.34
C LYS A 23 -2.13 12.80 -7.87
N GLU A 24 -2.35 13.91 -7.18
CA GLU A 24 -2.06 14.03 -5.75
C GLU A 24 -2.93 13.08 -4.91
N LEU A 25 -4.23 12.99 -5.19
CA LEU A 25 -5.12 12.05 -4.51
C LEU A 25 -4.72 10.60 -4.73
N TYR A 26 -4.37 10.21 -5.96
CA TYR A 26 -3.89 8.86 -6.25
C TYR A 26 -2.53 8.59 -5.58
N ALA A 27 -1.61 9.54 -5.57
CA ALA A 27 -0.32 9.39 -4.87
C ALA A 27 -0.50 9.24 -3.35
N VAL A 28 -1.41 10.01 -2.75
CA VAL A 28 -1.77 9.89 -1.33
C VAL A 28 -2.41 8.53 -1.06
N LEU A 29 -3.31 8.07 -1.93
CA LEU A 29 -3.94 6.75 -1.82
C LEU A 29 -2.90 5.63 -1.92
N GLU A 30 -1.99 5.67 -2.90
CA GLU A 30 -0.89 4.71 -3.04
C GLU A 30 0.02 4.70 -1.80
N TRP A 31 0.34 5.87 -1.24
CA TRP A 31 1.11 5.97 0.01
C TRP A 31 0.40 5.29 1.18
N HIS A 32 -0.89 5.57 1.37
CA HIS A 32 -1.68 4.95 2.44
C HIS A 32 -1.78 3.43 2.28
N ILE A 33 -1.98 2.94 1.04
CA ILE A 33 -2.04 1.51 0.74
C ILE A 33 -0.69 0.85 1.05
N ARG A 34 0.43 1.43 0.58
CA ARG A 34 1.78 0.95 0.92
C ARG A 34 1.99 0.89 2.43
N TYR A 35 1.71 1.98 3.13
CA TYR A 35 1.87 2.03 4.59
C TYR A 35 1.04 0.95 5.31
N ALA A 36 -0.23 0.78 4.92
CA ALA A 36 -1.10 -0.23 5.52
C ALA A 36 -0.60 -1.65 5.28
N MET A 37 -0.14 -1.96 4.06
CA MET A 37 0.44 -3.27 3.73
C MET A 37 1.75 -3.53 4.46
N THR A 38 2.65 -2.54 4.52
CA THR A 38 3.91 -2.64 5.26
C THR A 38 3.64 -2.87 6.74
N LYS A 39 2.70 -2.12 7.32
CA LYS A 39 2.30 -2.30 8.72
C LYS A 39 1.70 -3.69 8.97
N ALA A 40 0.84 -4.17 8.08
CA ALA A 40 0.25 -5.51 8.19
C ALA A 40 1.33 -6.60 8.15
N PHE A 41 2.30 -6.46 7.24
CA PHE A 41 3.44 -7.37 7.14
C PHE A 41 4.25 -7.42 8.44
N PHE A 42 4.73 -6.28 8.92
CA PHE A 42 5.53 -6.21 10.15
C PHE A 42 4.77 -6.56 11.43
N SER A 43 3.44 -6.42 11.42
CA SER A 43 2.60 -6.78 12.57
C SER A 43 2.20 -8.27 12.55
N MET A 44 2.50 -8.99 11.47
CA MET A 44 2.11 -10.39 11.34
C MET A 44 3.07 -11.26 12.16
N THR A 45 2.58 -11.72 13.32
CA THR A 45 3.31 -12.65 14.17
C THR A 45 2.74 -14.05 14.00
N MET A 46 3.63 -15.05 14.00
CA MET A 46 3.19 -16.44 13.99
C MET A 46 2.58 -16.80 15.34
N ILE A 47 1.37 -17.35 15.34
CA ILE A 47 0.71 -17.82 16.56
C ILE A 47 1.37 -19.14 16.99
N SER A 48 1.69 -19.29 18.27
CA SER A 48 2.27 -20.54 18.78
C SER A 48 1.33 -21.73 18.50
N GLY A 49 1.88 -22.81 17.94
CA GLY A 49 1.12 -23.99 17.51
C GLY A 49 0.40 -23.86 16.16
N SER A 50 0.54 -22.73 15.46
CA SER A 50 0.05 -22.58 14.08
C SER A 50 1.00 -23.20 13.04
N SER A 51 0.49 -23.45 11.84
CA SER A 51 1.28 -24.03 10.74
C SER A 51 2.26 -23.01 10.18
N VAL A 52 3.55 -23.37 10.19
CA VAL A 52 4.63 -22.57 9.56
C VAL A 52 4.37 -22.38 8.07
N GLN A 53 3.83 -23.40 7.39
CA GLN A 53 3.51 -23.31 5.97
C GLN A 53 2.41 -22.28 5.69
N GLU A 54 1.33 -22.30 6.48
CA GLU A 54 0.23 -21.34 6.32
C GLU A 54 0.70 -19.92 6.61
N HIS A 55 1.51 -19.76 7.67
CA HIS A 55 2.14 -18.48 8.01
C HIS A 55 3.04 -17.97 6.88
N GLY A 56 3.92 -18.82 6.35
CA GLY A 56 4.81 -18.46 5.24
C GLY A 56 4.06 -18.08 3.97
N VAL A 57 2.97 -18.79 3.62
CA VAL A 57 2.11 -18.42 2.48
C VAL A 57 1.47 -17.05 2.68
N MET A 58 1.00 -16.74 3.89
CA MET A 58 0.48 -15.41 4.19
C MET A 58 1.56 -14.32 4.07
N MET A 59 2.78 -14.57 4.59
CA MET A 59 3.89 -13.61 4.48
C MET A 59 4.28 -13.36 3.02
N LEU A 60 4.40 -14.41 2.22
CA LEU A 60 4.71 -14.31 0.79
C LEU A 60 3.63 -13.50 0.05
N SER A 61 2.36 -13.73 0.35
CA SER A 61 1.27 -12.98 -0.31
C SER A 61 1.30 -11.47 -0.01
N LEU A 62 1.80 -11.07 1.16
CA LEU A 62 1.98 -9.66 1.52
C LEU A 62 3.22 -9.07 0.85
N VAL A 63 4.30 -9.84 0.76
CA VAL A 63 5.54 -9.48 0.04
C VAL A 63 5.26 -9.22 -1.44
N GLU A 64 4.51 -10.10 -2.10
CA GLU A 64 4.12 -9.92 -3.50
C GLU A 64 3.32 -8.64 -3.70
N LYS A 65 2.31 -8.39 -2.85
CA LYS A 65 1.51 -7.14 -2.90
C LYS A 65 2.37 -5.89 -2.67
N LEU A 66 3.36 -5.95 -1.79
CA LEU A 66 4.27 -4.84 -1.52
C LEU A 66 5.20 -4.57 -2.71
N LYS A 67 5.66 -5.61 -3.39
CA LYS A 67 6.45 -5.51 -4.62
C LYS A 67 5.64 -4.85 -5.75
N ASP A 68 4.38 -5.23 -5.92
CA ASP A 68 3.48 -4.65 -6.94
C ASP A 68 3.25 -3.14 -6.71
N LEU A 69 3.27 -2.70 -5.45
CA LEU A 69 3.10 -1.30 -5.08
C LEU A 69 4.37 -0.45 -5.24
N GLN A 70 5.46 -1.02 -5.77
CA GLN A 70 6.78 -0.38 -5.82
C GLN A 70 7.16 0.24 -4.47
N ALA A 71 6.79 -0.40 -3.35
CA ALA A 71 7.44 -0.08 -2.10
C ALA A 71 8.92 -0.41 -2.33
N ASP A 72 9.80 0.59 -2.25
CA ASP A 72 11.23 0.50 -2.56
C ASP A 72 11.96 -0.50 -1.62
N PHE A 73 11.67 -1.79 -1.73
CA PHE A 73 12.51 -2.87 -1.23
C PHE A 73 13.59 -3.06 -2.29
N LYS A 74 14.64 -2.24 -2.20
CA LYS A 74 15.69 -2.17 -3.22
C LYS A 74 16.55 -3.43 -3.33
N GLU A 75 16.42 -4.40 -2.43
CA GLU A 75 17.34 -5.55 -2.36
C GLU A 75 16.58 -6.87 -2.12
N GLU A 76 16.91 -7.89 -2.91
CA GLU A 76 16.42 -9.26 -2.72
C GLU A 76 16.78 -9.83 -1.32
N GLU A 77 17.87 -9.33 -0.72
CA GLU A 77 18.31 -9.70 0.64
C GLU A 77 17.33 -9.22 1.73
N THR A 78 16.64 -8.08 1.52
CA THR A 78 15.67 -7.57 2.50
C THR A 78 14.48 -8.52 2.68
N TYR A 79 14.10 -9.27 1.64
CA TYR A 79 12.97 -10.18 1.68
C TYR A 79 13.26 -11.47 2.47
N VAL A 80 14.49 -11.96 2.44
CA VAL A 80 14.88 -13.20 3.16
C VAL A 80 14.97 -12.93 4.66
N ASP A 81 15.55 -11.80 5.06
CA ASP A 81 15.65 -11.37 6.46
C ASP A 81 14.28 -10.96 7.06
N LEU A 82 13.30 -10.64 6.22
CA LEU A 82 11.93 -10.31 6.65
C LEU A 82 11.03 -11.53 6.86
N ILE A 83 11.39 -12.68 6.31
CA ILE A 83 10.59 -13.92 6.34
C ILE A 83 11.10 -14.91 7.41
N LEU A 84 12.39 -14.85 7.77
CA LEU A 84 13.04 -15.70 8.78
C LEU A 84 13.01 -15.10 10.19
#